data_AF-A0A379C721-F1
#
_entry.id   AF-A0A379C721-F1
#
_cell.length_a   1.000
_cell.length_b   1.000
_cell.length_c   1.000
_cell.angle_alpha   90.00
_cell.angle_beta   90.00
_cell.angle_gamma   90.00
#
_symmetry.space_group_name_H-M   'P 1'
#
loop_
_entity.id
_entity.type
_entity.pdbx_description
1 polymer ?
#
loop_
_entity_poly.entity_id
_entity_poly.type
_entity_poly.pdbx_seq_one_letter_code
_entity_poly.pdbx_strand_id
1 'polypeptide(L)'
;MKNYRPLIIKIGLIICILAILLLSYVLHEFSFQLAEEYPELSYMRLPMFILCMGVSLSTIIAIIFAFFALLNYEKNQIFTIKLYKNLKNISKSLYIAIIFEILIHIYSHINVPYPITNFFVKIVILFYFILSQIFLLIADIIYKGEKIKKDWDLTI
;
A
#
# COMPACT_ATOMS: atom_id res chain seq x y z
N MET A 1 2.01 15.87 -29.67
CA MET A 1 2.33 16.41 -28.33
C MET A 1 2.88 15.26 -27.48
N LYS A 2 4.06 15.40 -26.86
CA LYS A 2 4.58 14.35 -25.96
C LYS A 2 3.66 14.25 -24.74
N ASN A 3 3.17 13.04 -24.43
CA ASN A 3 2.33 12.82 -23.26
C ASN A 3 3.23 12.66 -22.02
N TYR A 4 3.39 13.73 -21.24
CA TYR A 4 4.24 13.73 -20.03
C TYR A 4 3.57 13.09 -18.81
N ARG A 5 2.28 12.74 -18.89
CA ARG A 5 1.52 12.20 -17.76
C ARG A 5 2.16 10.94 -17.15
N PRO A 6 2.62 9.92 -17.90
CA PRO A 6 3.26 8.76 -17.32
C PRO A 6 4.57 9.09 -16.59
N LEU A 7 5.35 10.04 -17.11
CA LEU A 7 6.58 10.49 -16.46
C LEU A 7 6.28 11.14 -15.10
N ILE A 8 5.28 12.02 -15.04
CA ILE A 8 4.84 12.67 -13.80
C ILE A 8 4.40 11.62 -12.76
N ILE A 9 3.62 10.62 -13.18
CA ILE A 9 3.18 9.55 -12.28
C ILE A 9 4.37 8.73 -11.77
N LYS A 10 5.34 8.36 -12.64
CA LYS A 10 6.56 7.64 -12.21
C LYS A 10 7.35 8.40 -11.16
N ILE A 11 7.60 9.70 -11.39
CA ILE A 11 8.30 10.55 -10.43
C ILE A 11 7.53 10.60 -9.11
N GLY A 12 6.20 10.76 -9.17
CA GLY A 12 5.34 10.72 -7.98
C GLY A 12 5.46 9.42 -7.20
N LEU A 13 5.44 8.25 -7.87
CA LEU A 13 5.59 6.96 -7.21
C LEU A 13 6.97 6.81 -6.52
N ILE A 14 8.03 7.30 -7.15
CA ILE A 14 9.38 7.29 -6.56
C ILE A 14 9.43 8.22 -5.33
N ILE A 15 8.86 9.42 -5.42
CA ILE A 15 8.76 10.35 -4.29
C ILE A 15 7.99 9.71 -3.14
N CYS A 16 6.88 9.01 -3.41
CA CYS A 16 6.14 8.29 -2.37
C CYS A 16 6.99 7.22 -1.67
N ILE A 17 7.78 6.44 -2.41
CA ILE A 17 8.69 5.45 -1.79
C ILE A 17 9.73 6.15 -0.90
N LEU A 18 10.35 7.23 -1.39
CA LEU A 18 11.32 7.99 -0.60
C LEU A 18 10.69 8.61 0.66
N ALA A 19 9.46 9.12 0.54
CA ALA A 19 8.72 9.66 1.68
C ALA A 19 8.41 8.57 2.73
N ILE A 20 8.03 7.36 2.30
CA ILE A 20 7.79 6.23 3.22
C ILE A 20 9.11 5.80 3.90
N LEU A 21 10.22 5.74 3.17
CA LEU A 21 11.52 5.40 3.75
C LEU A 21 11.98 6.45 4.77
N LEU A 22 11.80 7.73 4.46
CA LEU A 22 12.09 8.82 5.38
C LEU A 22 11.19 8.77 6.61
N LEU A 23 9.89 8.51 6.43
CA LEU A 23 8.94 8.36 7.54
C LEU A 23 9.34 7.19 8.45
N SER A 24 9.76 6.06 7.88
CA SER A 24 10.25 4.91 8.65
C SER A 24 11.50 5.23 9.48
N TYR A 25 12.40 6.08 8.96
CA TYR A 25 13.55 6.58 9.72
C TYR A 25 13.11 7.52 10.86
N VAL A 26 12.21 8.46 10.58
CA VAL A 26 11.67 9.37 11.62
C VAL A 26 10.94 8.59 12.71
N LEU A 27 10.16 7.57 12.35
CA LEU A 27 9.48 6.69 13.30
C LEU A 27 10.46 5.92 14.18
N HIS A 28 11.61 5.52 13.64
CA HIS A 28 12.67 4.87 14.43
C HIS A 28 13.18 5.82 15.52
N GLU A 29 13.59 7.03 15.17
CA GLU A 29 14.10 8.03 16.11
C GLU A 29 13.04 8.42 17.15
N PHE A 30 11.80 8.65 16.70
CA PHE A 30 10.68 8.94 17.58
C PHE A 30 10.39 7.81 18.56
N SER A 31 10.60 6.55 18.16
CA SER A 31 10.43 5.40 19.04
C SER A 31 11.41 5.38 20.22
N PHE A 32 12.63 5.91 20.04
CA PHE A 32 13.61 6.04 21.12
C PHE A 32 13.23 7.19 22.06
N GLN A 33 12.89 8.35 21.50
CA GLN A 33 12.44 9.50 22.29
C GLN A 33 11.24 9.15 23.18
N LEU A 34 10.25 8.42 22.63
CA LEU A 34 9.08 7.99 23.40
C LEU A 34 9.45 7.00 24.51
N ALA A 35 10.46 6.15 24.30
CA ALA A 35 10.93 5.22 25.33
C ALA A 35 11.76 5.90 26.42
N GLU A 36 12.41 7.03 26.11
CA GLU A 36 13.08 7.88 27.10
C GLU A 36 12.08 8.69 27.94
N GLU A 37 11.03 9.23 27.29
CA GLU A 37 9.98 10.01 27.95
C GLU A 37 9.03 9.15 28.79
N TYR A 38 8.71 7.94 28.30
CA TYR A 38 7.84 6.96 28.95
C TYR A 38 8.57 5.61 29.10
N PRO A 39 9.50 5.47 30.06
CA PRO A 39 10.29 4.24 30.26
C PRO A 39 9.44 2.99 30.50
N GLU A 40 8.26 3.15 31.08
CA GLU A 40 7.28 2.09 31.29
C GLU A 40 6.74 1.49 29.98
N LEU A 41 6.79 2.22 28.86
CA LEU A 41 6.39 1.75 27.53
C LEU A 41 7.56 1.27 26.67
N SER A 42 8.79 1.30 27.18
CA SER A 42 10.01 0.97 26.43
C SER A 42 9.99 -0.44 25.82
N TYR A 43 9.35 -1.40 26.49
CA TYR A 43 9.19 -2.78 26.00
C TYR A 43 8.32 -2.87 24.73
N MET A 44 7.45 -1.89 24.49
CA MET A 44 6.60 -1.82 23.29
C MET A 44 7.34 -1.31 22.05
N ARG A 45 8.50 -0.67 22.24
CA ARG A 45 9.24 0.03 21.17
C ARG A 45 9.52 -0.87 19.98
N LEU A 46 10.21 -2.00 20.22
CA LEU A 46 10.63 -2.89 19.14
C LEU A 46 9.44 -3.62 18.48
N PRO A 47 8.50 -4.23 19.22
CA PRO A 47 7.33 -4.85 18.61
C PRO A 47 6.49 -3.87 17.78
N MET A 48 6.23 -2.67 18.29
CA MET A 48 5.47 -1.65 17.56
C MET A 48 6.20 -1.22 16.29
N PHE A 49 7.51 -1.00 16.38
CA PHE A 49 8.34 -0.62 15.23
C PHE A 49 8.30 -1.68 14.12
N ILE A 50 8.36 -2.97 14.48
CA ILE A 50 8.26 -4.07 13.52
C ILE A 50 6.91 -4.06 12.80
N LEU A 51 5.81 -3.82 13.53
CA LEU A 51 4.48 -3.72 12.93
C LEU A 51 4.35 -2.53 11.97
N CYS A 52 4.84 -1.35 12.37
CA CYS A 52 4.88 -0.17 11.51
C CYS A 52 5.72 -0.41 10.24
N MET A 53 6.86 -1.10 10.36
CA MET A 53 7.68 -1.49 9.22
C MET A 53 6.93 -2.45 8.28
N GLY A 54 6.08 -3.33 8.81
CA GLY A 54 5.18 -4.17 8.02
C GLY A 54 4.20 -3.35 7.16
N VAL A 55 3.61 -2.29 7.74
CA VAL A 55 2.76 -1.34 6.99
C VAL A 55 3.57 -0.62 5.89
N SER A 56 4.75 -0.09 6.23
CA SER A 56 5.62 0.60 5.26
C SER A 56 6.01 -0.32 4.11
N LEU A 57 6.45 -1.54 4.40
CA LEU A 57 6.90 -2.51 3.40
C LEU A 57 5.76 -2.93 2.47
N SER A 58 4.60 -3.28 3.03
CA SER A 58 3.42 -3.65 2.23
C SER A 58 2.96 -2.51 1.32
N THR A 59 3.02 -1.26 1.80
CA THR A 59 2.70 -0.07 1.01
C THR A 59 3.72 0.16 -0.11
N ILE A 60 5.02 0.01 0.15
CA ILE A 60 6.07 0.09 -0.88
C ILE A 60 5.86 -0.97 -1.97
N ILE A 61 5.53 -2.20 -1.58
CA ILE A 61 5.22 -3.28 -2.54
C ILE A 61 4.01 -2.90 -3.41
N ALA A 62 2.96 -2.32 -2.83
CA ALA A 62 1.81 -1.81 -3.59
C ALA A 62 2.24 -0.76 -4.63
N ILE A 63 3.11 0.18 -4.25
CA ILE A 63 3.65 1.20 -5.16
C ILE A 63 4.50 0.59 -6.29
N ILE A 64 5.31 -0.43 -6.00
CA ILE A 64 6.08 -1.15 -7.01
C ILE A 64 5.15 -1.80 -8.05
N PHE A 65 4.07 -2.44 -7.61
CA PHE A 65 3.07 -2.99 -8.55
C PHE A 65 2.34 -1.88 -9.34
N ALA A 66 2.09 -0.73 -8.73
CA ALA A 66 1.56 0.44 -9.45
C ALA A 66 2.53 0.94 -10.53
N PHE A 67 3.84 0.91 -10.26
CA PHE A 67 4.87 1.23 -11.26
C PHE A 67 4.85 0.23 -12.42
N PHE A 68 4.75 -1.07 -12.15
CA PHE A 68 4.63 -2.07 -13.20
C PHE A 68 3.32 -1.95 -13.99
N ALA A 69 2.20 -1.61 -13.34
CA ALA A 69 0.94 -1.31 -14.02
C ALA A 69 1.09 -0.12 -14.98
N LEU A 70 1.82 0.92 -14.58
CA LEU A 70 2.11 2.09 -15.41
C LEU A 70 3.00 1.75 -16.61
N LEU A 71 3.99 0.88 -16.46
CA LEU A 71 4.81 0.41 -17.59
C LEU A 71 3.97 -0.38 -18.61
N ASN A 72 2.99 -1.15 -18.16
CA ASN A 72 2.02 -1.81 -19.04
C ASN A 72 1.18 -0.78 -19.81
N TYR A 73 0.73 0.28 -19.15
CA TYR A 73 0.00 1.38 -19.79
C TYR A 73 0.83 2.08 -20.88
N GLU A 74 2.09 2.42 -20.61
CA GLU A 74 2.98 3.05 -21.61
C GLU A 74 3.24 2.20 -22.85
N LYS A 75 3.21 0.87 -22.70
CA LYS A 75 3.37 -0.08 -23.80
C LYS A 75 2.06 -0.34 -24.56
N ASN A 76 0.99 0.41 -24.27
CA ASN A 76 -0.37 0.20 -24.79
C ASN A 76 -0.92 -1.22 -24.49
N GLN A 77 -0.45 -1.86 -23.41
CA GLN A 77 -0.83 -3.22 -23.00
C GLN A 77 -1.94 -3.19 -21.94
N ILE A 78 -3.05 -2.50 -22.26
CA ILE A 78 -4.13 -2.18 -21.31
C ILE A 78 -4.94 -3.43 -20.96
N PHE A 79 -5.50 -4.15 -21.95
CA PHE A 79 -6.27 -5.37 -21.70
C PHE A 79 -5.37 -6.60 -21.71
N THR A 80 -4.52 -6.74 -20.70
CA THR A 80 -3.62 -7.88 -20.56
C THR A 80 -3.73 -8.52 -19.18
N ILE A 81 -3.55 -9.85 -19.14
CA ILE A 81 -3.44 -10.63 -17.89
C ILE A 81 -2.35 -10.07 -16.98
N LYS A 82 -1.27 -9.52 -17.56
CA LYS A 82 -0.18 -8.88 -16.81
C LYS A 82 -0.64 -7.62 -16.07
N LEU A 83 -1.39 -6.73 -16.72
CA LEU A 83 -1.94 -5.54 -16.05
C LEU A 83 -2.94 -5.94 -14.96
N TYR A 84 -3.84 -6.89 -15.26
CA TYR A 84 -4.77 -7.46 -14.27
C TYR A 84 -4.03 -7.97 -13.02
N LYS A 85 -2.98 -8.79 -13.21
CA LYS A 85 -2.18 -9.32 -12.09
C LYS A 85 -1.51 -8.23 -11.28
N ASN A 86 -0.96 -7.20 -11.93
CA ASN A 86 -0.35 -6.07 -11.23
C ASN A 86 -1.38 -5.33 -10.36
N LEU A 87 -2.53 -4.96 -10.92
CA LEU A 87 -3.61 -4.26 -10.19
C LEU A 87 -4.14 -5.10 -9.03
N LYS A 88 -4.35 -6.41 -9.25
CA LYS A 88 -4.76 -7.34 -8.19
C LYS A 88 -3.72 -7.46 -7.08
N ASN A 89 -2.43 -7.42 -7.43
CA ASN A 89 -1.36 -7.46 -6.44
C ASN A 89 -1.25 -6.15 -5.64
N ILE A 90 -1.56 -4.99 -6.22
CA ILE A 90 -1.72 -3.73 -5.45
C ILE A 90 -2.78 -3.94 -4.35
N SER A 91 -3.96 -4.43 -4.73
CA SER A 91 -5.04 -4.69 -3.77
C SER A 91 -4.62 -5.67 -2.67
N LYS A 92 -3.95 -6.79 -3.02
CA LYS A 92 -3.42 -7.74 -2.03
C LYS A 92 -2.41 -7.11 -1.08
N SER A 93 -1.49 -6.29 -1.57
CA SER A 93 -0.50 -5.62 -0.73
C SER A 93 -1.17 -4.66 0.26
N LEU A 94 -2.22 -3.94 -0.16
CA LEU A 94 -3.01 -3.10 0.75
C LEU A 94 -3.77 -3.92 1.80
N TYR A 95 -4.27 -5.11 1.47
CA TYR A 95 -4.83 -6.02 2.47
C TYR A 95 -3.81 -6.48 3.50
N ILE A 96 -2.57 -6.75 3.08
CA ILE A 96 -1.48 -7.07 4.01
C ILE A 96 -1.21 -5.88 4.94
N ALA A 97 -1.21 -4.64 4.41
CA ALA A 97 -1.07 -3.44 5.23
C ALA A 97 -2.20 -3.33 6.29
N ILE A 98 -3.45 -3.62 5.90
CA ILE A 98 -4.59 -3.65 6.82
C ILE A 98 -4.38 -4.66 7.94
N ILE A 99 -3.82 -5.84 7.66
CA ILE A 99 -3.53 -6.85 8.70
C ILE A 99 -2.54 -6.27 9.73
N PHE A 100 -1.47 -5.60 9.28
CA PHE A 100 -0.53 -4.94 10.19
C PHE A 100 -1.18 -3.83 11.01
N GLU A 101 -2.04 -3.00 10.40
CA GLU A 101 -2.78 -1.96 11.12
C GLU A 101 -3.73 -2.54 12.19
N ILE A 102 -4.40 -3.67 11.90
CA ILE A 102 -5.22 -4.37 12.90
C ILE A 102 -4.34 -4.88 14.05
N LEU A 103 -3.15 -5.41 13.76
CA LEU A 103 -2.21 -5.84 14.79
C LEU A 103 -1.71 -4.66 15.64
N ILE A 104 -1.43 -3.49 15.02
CA ILE A 104 -1.09 -2.25 15.74
C ILE A 104 -2.25 -1.83 16.66
N HIS A 105 -3.48 -1.90 16.16
CA HIS A 105 -4.66 -1.57 16.94
C HIS A 105 -4.80 -2.45 18.19
N ILE A 106 -4.72 -3.77 18.01
CA ILE A 106 -4.83 -4.74 19.09
C ILE A 106 -3.67 -4.57 20.07
N TYR A 107 -2.43 -4.50 19.57
CA TYR A 107 -1.24 -4.41 20.40
C TYR A 107 -1.21 -3.13 21.23
N SER A 108 -1.57 -1.98 20.66
CA SER A 108 -1.66 -0.72 21.41
C SER A 108 -2.78 -0.75 22.45
N HIS A 109 -3.93 -1.35 22.14
CA HIS A 109 -5.06 -1.41 23.07
C HIS A 109 -4.78 -2.30 24.29
N ILE A 110 -4.02 -3.39 24.12
CA ILE A 110 -3.63 -4.28 25.21
C ILE A 110 -2.68 -3.59 26.18
N ASN A 111 -1.79 -2.73 25.69
CA ASN A 111 -0.70 -2.18 26.49
C ASN A 111 -0.92 -0.75 26.96
N VAL A 112 -1.75 0.04 26.26
CA VAL A 112 -2.00 1.45 26.59
C VAL A 112 -3.50 1.69 26.71
N PRO A 113 -3.99 2.23 27.85
CA PRO A 113 -5.39 2.58 27.99
C PRO A 113 -5.75 3.78 27.10
N TYR A 114 -6.80 3.65 26.31
CA TYR A 114 -7.34 4.69 25.40
C TYR A 114 -6.30 5.41 24.50
N PRO A 115 -5.59 4.69 23.61
CA PRO A 115 -4.60 5.31 22.74
C PRO A 115 -5.30 6.21 21.72
N ILE A 116 -5.00 7.52 21.69
CA ILE A 116 -5.50 8.43 20.64
C ILE A 116 -5.06 7.94 19.26
N THR A 117 -3.89 7.32 19.17
CA THR A 117 -3.34 6.69 17.96
C THR A 117 -4.29 5.65 17.35
N ASN A 118 -5.13 4.98 18.15
CA ASN A 118 -6.11 4.02 17.64
C ASN A 118 -7.21 4.62 16.78
N PHE A 119 -7.51 5.91 16.95
CA PHE A 119 -8.43 6.60 16.05
C PHE A 119 -7.82 6.73 14.65
N PHE A 120 -6.55 7.13 14.57
CA PHE A 120 -5.83 7.25 13.30
C PHE A 120 -5.65 5.90 12.61
N VAL A 121 -5.30 4.85 13.35
CA VAL A 121 -5.20 3.47 12.81
C VAL A 121 -6.51 3.04 12.14
N LYS A 122 -7.67 3.31 12.75
CA LYS A 122 -8.97 2.98 12.14
C LYS A 122 -9.23 3.75 10.84
N ILE A 123 -8.83 5.02 10.77
CA ILE A 123 -8.92 5.82 9.53
C ILE A 123 -8.03 5.22 8.44
N VAL A 124 -6.80 4.83 8.77
CA VAL A 124 -5.86 4.23 7.82
C VAL A 124 -6.37 2.88 7.32
N ILE A 125 -6.94 2.03 8.20
CA ILE A 125 -7.60 0.78 7.82
C ILE A 125 -8.70 1.04 6.79
N LEU A 126 -9.59 2.00 7.07
CA LEU A 126 -10.68 2.35 6.16
C LEU A 126 -10.15 2.85 4.82
N PHE A 127 -9.12 3.70 4.85
CA PHE A 127 -8.48 4.22 3.64
C PHE A 127 -7.88 3.10 2.78
N TYR A 128 -7.09 2.20 3.36
CA TYR A 128 -6.52 1.07 2.63
C TYR A 128 -7.59 0.12 2.12
N PHE A 129 -8.67 -0.08 2.87
CA PHE A 129 -9.78 -0.92 2.45
C PHE A 129 -10.47 -0.34 1.20
N ILE A 130 -10.80 0.96 1.22
CA ILE A 130 -11.42 1.63 0.05
C ILE A 130 -10.48 1.56 -1.15
N LEU A 131 -9.19 1.86 -0.95
CA LEU A 131 -8.20 1.84 -2.02
C LEU A 131 -8.02 0.43 -2.60
N SER A 132 -8.02 -0.61 -1.77
CA SER A 132 -7.91 -2.00 -2.22
C SER A 132 -9.13 -2.45 -3.02
N GLN A 133 -10.34 -2.00 -2.66
CA GLN A 133 -11.56 -2.27 -3.44
C GLN A 133 -11.51 -1.60 -4.81
N ILE A 134 -11.05 -0.34 -4.88
CA ILE A 134 -10.93 0.39 -6.14
C ILE A 134 -9.97 -0.35 -7.09
N PHE A 135 -8.78 -0.74 -6.61
CA PHE A 135 -7.82 -1.46 -7.45
C PHE A 135 -8.31 -2.84 -7.88
N LEU A 136 -9.05 -3.55 -7.02
CA LEU A 136 -9.64 -4.84 -7.36
C LEU A 136 -10.72 -4.68 -8.45
N LEU A 137 -11.61 -3.69 -8.31
CA LEU A 137 -12.63 -3.38 -9.30
C LEU A 137 -12.01 -3.05 -10.67
N ILE A 138 -10.96 -2.22 -10.70
CA ILE A 138 -10.24 -1.91 -11.93
C ILE A 138 -9.61 -3.19 -12.51
N ALA A 139 -9.00 -4.05 -11.68
CA ALA A 139 -8.44 -5.31 -12.13
C ALA A 139 -9.50 -6.20 -12.80
N ASP A 140 -10.71 -6.30 -12.22
CA ASP A 140 -11.80 -7.09 -12.75
C ASP A 140 -12.34 -6.53 -14.08
N ILE A 141 -12.40 -5.20 -14.23
CA ILE A 141 -12.75 -4.55 -15.51
C ILE A 141 -11.71 -4.91 -16.58
N ILE A 142 -10.41 -4.82 -16.26
CA ILE A 142 -9.33 -5.18 -17.18
C ILE A 142 -9.39 -6.65 -17.56
N TYR A 143 -9.69 -7.54 -16.62
CA TYR A 143 -9.84 -8.97 -16.88
C TYR A 143 -11.02 -9.27 -17.81
N LYS A 144 -12.19 -8.64 -17.57
CA LYS A 144 -13.35 -8.77 -18.48
C LYS A 144 -13.02 -8.26 -19.88
N GLY A 145 -12.31 -7.14 -20.00
CA GLY A 145 -11.89 -6.60 -21.29
C GLY A 145 -10.91 -7.51 -22.03
N GLU A 146 -9.97 -8.15 -21.32
CA GLU A 146 -9.05 -9.13 -21.92
C GLU A 146 -9.80 -10.37 -22.44
N LYS A 147 -10.79 -10.86 -21.70
CA LYS A 147 -11.62 -11.99 -22.13
C LYS A 147 -12.40 -11.67 -23.41
N ILE A 148 -13.07 -10.51 -23.46
CA ILE A 148 -13.83 -10.07 -24.64
C ILE A 148 -12.91 -9.97 -25.86
N LYS A 149 -11.72 -9.38 -25.71
CA LYS A 149 -10.74 -9.28 -26.78
C LYS A 149 -10.36 -10.67 -27.31
N LYS A 150 -10.09 -11.61 -26.42
CA LYS A 150 -9.72 -12.98 -26.78
C LYS A 150 -10.85 -13.72 -27.49
N ASP A 151 -12.09 -13.55 -27.05
CA ASP A 151 -13.26 -14.19 -27.66
C ASP A 151 -13.48 -13.66 -29.10
N TRP A 152 -13.26 -12.36 -29.33
CA TRP A 152 -13.30 -11.74 -30.67
C TRP A 152 -12.14 -12.20 -31.58
N ASP A 153 -10.92 -12.29 -31.05
CA ASP A 153 -9.76 -12.77 -31.81
C ASP A 153 -9.91 -14.26 -32.22
N LEU A 154 -10.75 -15.03 -31.52
CA LEU A 154 -11.05 -16.44 -31.82
C LEU A 154 -12.24 -16.66 -32.77
N THR A 155 -12.97 -15.60 -33.13
CA THR A 155 -14.19 -15.69 -33.99
C THR A 155 -13.95 -15.25 -35.44
N ILE A 156 -12.72 -14.86 -35.80
CA ILE A 156 -12.27 -14.58 -37.19
C ILE A 156 -11.49 -15.78 -37.71
#